data_AF-A0A3P6D1V2-F1
#
_entry.id   AF-A0A3P6D1V2-F1
#
_cell.length_a   1.000
_cell.length_b   1.000
_cell.length_c   1.000
_cell.angle_alpha   90.00
_cell.angle_beta   90.00
_cell.angle_gamma   90.00
#
_symmetry.space_group_name_H-M   'P 1'
#
loop_
_entity.id
_entity.type
_entity.pdbx_description
1 polymer ?
#
loop_
_entity_poly.entity_id
_entity_poly.type
_entity_poly.pdbx_seq_one_letter_code
_entity_poly.pdbx_strand_id
1 'polypeptide(L)'
;MGQLVADKHVRYILMSEKKKESFESVVMDHLRMNGAYWGLTTLDLLDKLGSVSVDEVVSWLMTCQHESAGGFAGNTGHDPHVLYTLSAVQILALFDKLDILDVGKVSSYVAGLQNEDGSFSGDMWGEVDTR
;
A
#
# COMPACT_ATOMS: atom_id res chain seq x y z
N MET A 1 27.32 -11.85 18.82
CA MET A 1 26.31 -11.51 17.78
C MET A 1 24.97 -11.36 18.47
N GLY A 2 24.24 -10.27 18.23
CA GLY A 2 22.88 -10.11 18.76
C GLY A 2 21.89 -10.99 17.99
N GLN A 3 20.95 -11.63 18.70
CA GLN A 3 19.85 -12.37 18.07
C GLN A 3 18.69 -11.43 17.75
N LEU A 4 18.07 -11.62 16.59
CA LEU A 4 16.84 -10.93 16.21
C LEU A 4 15.68 -11.47 17.05
N VAL A 5 14.97 -10.58 17.76
CA VAL A 5 13.79 -10.93 18.56
C VAL A 5 12.52 -10.92 17.69
N ALA A 6 12.49 -11.79 16.66
CA ALA A 6 11.45 -11.83 15.62
C ALA A 6 10.01 -11.79 16.17
N ASP A 7 9.71 -12.56 17.21
CA ASP A 7 8.37 -12.62 17.80
C ASP A 7 7.87 -11.27 18.35
N LYS A 8 8.79 -10.42 18.84
CA LYS A 8 8.43 -9.07 19.30
C LYS A 8 8.07 -8.16 18.13
N HIS A 9 8.77 -8.28 17.01
CA HIS A 9 8.47 -7.52 15.79
C HIS A 9 7.13 -7.94 15.20
N VAL A 10 6.87 -9.26 15.09
CA VAL A 10 5.58 -9.80 14.62
C VAL A 10 4.43 -9.31 15.49
N ARG A 11 4.58 -9.42 16.82
CA ARG A 11 3.55 -8.94 17.76
C ARG A 11 3.30 -7.44 17.62
N TYR A 12 4.35 -6.64 17.44
CA TYR A 12 4.22 -5.19 17.26
C TYR A 12 3.41 -4.86 16.00
N ILE A 13 3.72 -5.49 14.87
CA ILE A 13 3.02 -5.27 13.59
C ILE A 13 1.53 -5.61 13.72
N LEU A 14 1.21 -6.80 14.25
CA LEU A 14 -0.18 -7.25 14.44
C LEU A 14 -0.96 -6.40 15.45
N MET A 15 -0.28 -5.75 16.40
CA MET A 15 -0.92 -4.85 17.36
C MET A 15 -1.19 -3.45 16.76
N SER A 16 -0.32 -2.97 15.88
CA SER A 16 -0.47 -1.68 15.22
C SER A 16 -1.76 -1.60 14.38
N GLU A 17 -2.18 -2.73 13.79
CA GLU A 17 -3.44 -2.82 13.06
C GLU A 17 -4.68 -2.57 13.94
N LYS A 18 -4.62 -2.90 15.24
CA LYS A 18 -5.79 -2.89 16.13
C LYS A 18 -6.10 -1.50 16.72
N LYS A 19 -5.17 -0.55 16.66
CA LYS A 19 -5.31 0.78 17.26
C LYS A 19 -5.88 1.80 16.27
N LYS A 20 -7.02 1.52 15.64
CA LYS A 20 -7.57 2.37 14.57
C LYS A 20 -8.17 3.70 15.06
N GLU A 21 -8.56 3.78 16.34
CA GLU A 21 -9.27 4.95 16.91
C GLU A 21 -8.37 5.93 17.68
N SER A 22 -7.05 5.73 17.72
CA SER A 22 -6.17 6.67 18.39
C SER A 22 -5.95 7.92 17.53
N PHE A 23 -5.60 9.05 18.18
CA PHE A 23 -5.26 10.29 17.47
C PHE A 23 -4.13 10.06 16.44
N GLU A 24 -3.13 9.26 16.81
CA GLU A 24 -2.01 8.91 15.94
C GLU A 24 -2.48 8.14 14.70
N SER A 25 -3.46 7.23 14.86
CA SER A 25 -4.03 6.49 13.73
C SER A 25 -4.74 7.40 12.74
N VAL A 26 -5.44 8.43 13.22
CA VAL A 26 -6.11 9.42 12.37
C VAL A 26 -5.09 10.29 11.62
N VAL A 27 -4.02 10.74 12.30
CA VAL A 27 -2.96 11.55 11.68
C VAL A 27 -2.21 10.76 10.61
N MET A 28 -2.04 9.45 10.80
CA MET A 28 -1.35 8.55 9.88
C MET A 28 -2.27 7.93 8.81
N ASP A 29 -3.55 8.32 8.75
CA ASP A 29 -4.55 7.68 7.90
C ASP A 29 -4.15 7.70 6.41
N HIS A 30 -3.61 8.83 5.95
CA HIS A 30 -3.10 9.02 4.58
C HIS A 30 -1.93 8.09 4.21
N LEU A 31 -1.22 7.48 5.17
CA LEU A 31 -0.09 6.59 4.92
C LEU A 31 -0.43 5.11 5.11
N ARG A 32 -1.70 4.76 5.34
CA ARG A 32 -2.09 3.40 5.74
C ARG A 32 -1.71 2.34 4.71
N MET A 33 -1.81 2.64 3.41
CA MET A 33 -1.35 1.78 2.30
C MET A 33 0.13 1.41 2.42
N ASN A 34 0.99 2.42 2.60
CA ASN A 34 2.43 2.20 2.74
C ASN A 34 2.75 1.46 4.06
N GLY A 35 2.06 1.81 5.15
CA GLY A 35 2.17 1.13 6.43
C GLY A 35 1.82 -0.36 6.35
N ALA A 36 0.76 -0.70 5.60
CA ALA A 36 0.39 -2.08 5.33
C ALA A 36 1.49 -2.79 4.53
N TYR A 37 1.98 -2.20 3.44
CA TYR A 37 3.07 -2.77 2.66
C TYR A 37 4.32 -3.06 3.49
N TRP A 38 4.78 -2.10 4.30
CA TRP A 38 5.95 -2.28 5.17
C TRP A 38 5.73 -3.38 6.22
N GLY A 39 4.55 -3.39 6.86
CA GLY A 39 4.20 -4.41 7.85
C GLY A 39 4.16 -5.81 7.24
N LEU A 40 3.48 -5.95 6.09
CA LEU A 40 3.31 -7.23 5.40
C LEU A 40 4.63 -7.75 4.84
N THR A 41 5.44 -6.89 4.22
CA THR A 41 6.79 -7.26 3.76
C THR A 41 7.67 -7.71 4.93
N THR A 42 7.55 -7.04 6.09
CA THR A 42 8.30 -7.47 7.29
C THR A 42 7.82 -8.83 7.79
N LEU A 43 6.51 -9.11 7.74
CA LEU A 43 5.98 -10.43 8.10
C LEU A 43 6.43 -11.51 7.11
N ASP A 44 6.47 -11.21 5.82
CA ASP A 44 6.96 -12.11 4.77
C ASP A 44 8.44 -12.45 4.98
N LEU A 45 9.30 -11.44 5.20
CA LEU A 45 10.72 -11.63 5.53
C LEU A 45 10.98 -12.45 6.80
N LEU A 46 9.98 -12.57 7.69
CA LEU A 46 10.06 -13.35 8.92
C LEU A 46 9.37 -14.72 8.81
N ASP A 47 8.90 -15.13 7.62
CA ASP A 47 8.08 -16.32 7.38
C ASP A 47 6.79 -16.35 8.24
N LYS A 48 6.19 -15.17 8.45
CA LYS A 48 4.98 -14.95 9.26
C LYS A 48 3.85 -14.29 8.50
N LEU A 49 3.91 -14.20 7.17
CA LEU A 49 2.86 -13.61 6.35
C LEU A 49 1.48 -14.25 6.59
N GLY A 50 1.43 -15.57 6.85
CA GLY A 50 0.19 -16.27 7.20
C GLY A 50 -0.44 -15.90 8.55
N SER A 51 0.13 -14.94 9.29
CA SER A 51 -0.45 -14.41 10.54
C SER A 51 -1.53 -13.34 10.30
N VAL A 52 -1.72 -12.89 9.06
CA VAL A 52 -2.75 -11.93 8.65
C VAL A 52 -3.79 -12.58 7.74
N SER A 53 -5.00 -12.02 7.71
CA SER A 53 -6.06 -12.46 6.80
C SER A 53 -5.86 -11.82 5.43
N VAL A 54 -5.48 -12.62 4.43
CA VAL A 54 -5.31 -12.17 3.05
C VAL A 54 -6.59 -11.53 2.52
N ASP A 55 -7.74 -12.16 2.77
CA ASP A 55 -9.03 -11.68 2.27
C ASP A 55 -9.42 -10.32 2.88
N GLU A 56 -9.13 -10.08 4.16
CA GLU A 56 -9.40 -8.79 4.82
C GLU A 56 -8.51 -7.69 4.23
N VAL A 57 -7.21 -7.97 4.04
CA VAL A 57 -6.28 -6.99 3.48
C VAL A 57 -6.63 -6.68 2.03
N VAL A 58 -6.89 -7.69 1.22
CA VAL A 58 -7.28 -7.54 -0.19
C VAL A 58 -8.62 -6.80 -0.31
N SER A 59 -9.61 -7.12 0.53
CA SER A 59 -10.88 -6.41 0.51
C SER A 59 -10.70 -4.92 0.80
N TRP A 60 -9.91 -4.56 1.82
CA TRP A 60 -9.59 -3.17 2.12
C TRP A 60 -8.79 -2.48 1.01
N LEU A 61 -7.77 -3.15 0.43
CA LEU A 61 -7.00 -2.64 -0.71
C LEU A 61 -7.91 -2.19 -1.85
N MET A 62 -8.89 -3.03 -2.21
CA MET A 62 -9.80 -2.72 -3.31
C MET A 62 -10.72 -1.53 -3.00
N THR A 63 -11.00 -1.22 -1.73
CA THR A 63 -11.72 0.02 -1.36
C THR A 63 -10.88 1.29 -1.54
N CYS A 64 -9.56 1.15 -1.65
CA CYS A 64 -8.63 2.27 -1.86
C CYS A 64 -8.37 2.55 -3.34
N GLN A 65 -8.86 1.72 -4.27
CA GLN A 65 -8.73 1.97 -5.70
C GLN A 65 -9.73 3.02 -6.15
N HIS A 66 -9.24 4.06 -6.83
CA HIS A 66 -10.09 5.12 -7.34
C HIS A 66 -10.76 4.69 -8.65
N GLU A 67 -12.10 4.65 -8.68
CA GLU A 67 -12.86 4.08 -9.81
C GLU A 67 -12.58 4.76 -11.15
N SER A 68 -12.47 6.10 -11.16
CA SER A 68 -12.27 6.90 -12.38
C SER A 68 -10.82 7.05 -12.82
N ALA A 69 -9.88 7.10 -11.88
CA ALA A 69 -8.46 7.35 -12.17
C ALA A 69 -7.70 6.04 -12.37
N GLY A 70 -8.09 4.96 -11.69
CA GLY A 70 -7.44 3.64 -11.77
C GLY A 70 -6.33 3.41 -10.74
N GLY A 71 -5.71 4.48 -10.23
CA GLY A 71 -4.70 4.43 -9.16
C GLY A 71 -5.28 4.13 -7.78
N PHE A 72 -4.40 3.84 -6.82
CA PHE A 72 -4.77 3.62 -5.41
C PHE A 72 -4.43 4.83 -4.55
N ALA A 73 -5.24 5.04 -3.52
CA ALA A 73 -5.06 6.05 -2.50
C ALA A 73 -4.41 5.48 -1.24
N GLY A 74 -3.95 6.37 -0.36
CA GLY A 74 -3.31 5.99 0.91
C GLY A 74 -4.27 5.33 1.91
N ASN A 75 -5.56 5.63 1.79
CA ASN A 75 -6.68 4.96 2.45
C ASN A 75 -7.98 5.30 1.71
N THR A 76 -9.10 4.66 2.06
CA THR A 76 -10.43 4.93 1.49
C THR A 76 -10.79 6.42 1.61
N GLY A 77 -11.21 7.03 0.49
CA GLY A 77 -11.66 8.43 0.45
C GLY A 77 -10.55 9.47 0.28
N HIS A 78 -9.30 9.05 0.07
CA HIS A 78 -8.18 9.93 -0.29
C HIS A 78 -7.93 9.93 -1.80
N ASP A 79 -7.14 10.90 -2.27
CA ASP A 79 -6.73 10.98 -3.66
C ASP A 79 -5.73 9.87 -4.04
N PRO A 80 -5.80 9.35 -5.28
CA PRO A 80 -4.84 8.36 -5.74
C PRO A 80 -3.46 8.98 -5.97
N HIS A 81 -2.42 8.24 -5.63
CA HIS A 81 -1.02 8.65 -5.82
C HIS A 81 -0.19 7.46 -6.32
N VAL A 82 0.85 7.72 -7.11
CA VAL A 82 1.71 6.67 -7.69
C VAL A 82 2.36 5.80 -6.60
N LEU A 83 2.83 6.40 -5.51
CA LEU A 83 3.40 5.68 -4.36
C LEU A 83 2.42 4.68 -3.71
N TYR A 84 1.16 5.06 -3.51
CA TYR A 84 0.17 4.14 -2.94
C TYR A 84 -0.27 3.08 -3.95
N THR A 85 -0.30 3.44 -5.23
CA THR A 85 -0.50 2.50 -6.34
C THR A 85 0.59 1.43 -6.37
N LEU A 86 1.85 1.82 -6.23
CA LEU A 86 2.98 0.90 -6.12
C LEU A 86 2.83 -0.03 -4.91
N SER A 87 2.59 0.51 -3.72
CA SER A 87 2.40 -0.28 -2.50
C SER A 87 1.24 -1.27 -2.62
N ALA A 88 0.10 -0.86 -3.20
CA ALA A 88 -1.04 -1.75 -3.43
C ALA A 88 -0.67 -2.92 -4.35
N VAL A 89 0.00 -2.65 -5.47
CA VAL A 89 0.47 -3.69 -6.41
C VAL A 89 1.46 -4.64 -5.73
N GLN A 90 2.39 -4.11 -4.92
CA GLN A 90 3.35 -4.92 -4.18
C GLN A 90 2.69 -5.81 -3.14
N ILE A 91 1.65 -5.34 -2.44
CA ILE A 91 0.91 -6.18 -1.48
C ILE A 91 0.17 -7.32 -2.22
N LEU A 92 -0.46 -7.02 -3.36
CA LEU A 92 -1.08 -8.06 -4.18
C LEU A 92 -0.06 -9.08 -4.69
N ALA A 93 1.14 -8.63 -5.06
CA ALA A 93 2.23 -9.52 -5.44
C ALA A 93 2.70 -10.40 -4.27
N LEU A 94 2.83 -9.86 -3.05
CA LEU A 94 3.18 -10.63 -1.83
C LEU A 94 2.19 -11.76 -1.57
N PHE A 95 0.90 -11.56 -1.87
CA PHE A 95 -0.13 -12.56 -1.66
C PHE A 95 -0.41 -13.46 -2.87
N ASP A 96 0.32 -13.30 -3.99
CA ASP A 96 0.04 -13.97 -5.26
C ASP A 96 -1.42 -13.74 -5.73
N LYS A 97 -1.86 -12.47 -5.64
CA LYS A 97 -3.21 -12.00 -5.97
C LYS A 97 -3.23 -10.92 -7.04
N LEU A 98 -2.27 -10.92 -7.96
CA LEU A 98 -2.25 -9.95 -9.07
C LEU A 98 -3.39 -10.17 -10.07
N ASP A 99 -4.01 -11.35 -10.08
CA ASP A 99 -5.13 -11.72 -10.96
C ASP A 99 -6.40 -10.89 -10.75
N ILE A 100 -6.60 -10.32 -9.56
CA ILE A 100 -7.76 -9.48 -9.25
C ILE A 100 -7.61 -8.04 -9.76
N LEU A 101 -6.39 -7.64 -10.11
CA LEU A 101 -6.07 -6.27 -10.49
C LEU A 101 -6.51 -5.99 -11.92
N ASP A 102 -7.23 -4.89 -12.13
CA ASP A 102 -7.43 -4.34 -13.46
C ASP A 102 -6.13 -3.67 -13.93
N VAL A 103 -5.29 -4.46 -14.59
CA VAL A 103 -3.99 -4.02 -15.12
C VAL A 103 -4.15 -2.84 -16.07
N GLY A 104 -5.23 -2.81 -16.87
CA GLY A 104 -5.46 -1.74 -17.85
C GLY A 104 -5.75 -0.39 -17.18
N LYS A 105 -6.52 -0.38 -16.09
CA LYS A 105 -6.76 0.82 -15.29
C LYS A 105 -5.49 1.33 -14.64
N VAL A 106 -4.73 0.47 -13.99
CA VAL A 106 -3.49 0.86 -13.31
C VAL A 106 -2.45 1.36 -14.31
N SER A 107 -2.26 0.67 -15.44
CA SER A 107 -1.31 1.10 -16.47
C SER A 107 -1.71 2.44 -17.08
N SER A 108 -3.01 2.67 -17.30
CA SER A 108 -3.51 3.94 -17.84
C SER A 108 -3.31 5.08 -16.86
N TYR A 109 -3.53 4.85 -15.56
CA TYR A 109 -3.25 5.81 -14.50
C TYR A 109 -1.77 6.24 -14.51
N VAL A 110 -0.86 5.27 -14.43
CA VAL A 110 0.59 5.53 -14.38
C VAL A 110 1.07 6.21 -15.67
N ALA A 111 0.62 5.76 -16.84
CA ALA A 111 0.95 6.39 -18.11
C ALA A 111 0.42 7.83 -18.19
N GLY A 112 -0.74 8.11 -17.61
CA GLY A 112 -1.33 9.45 -17.54
C GLY A 112 -0.55 10.43 -16.64
N LEU A 113 0.33 9.94 -15.77
CA LEU A 113 1.21 10.76 -14.94
C LEU A 113 2.53 11.12 -15.64
N GLN A 114 2.81 10.57 -16.82
CA GLN A 114 4.05 10.86 -17.55
C GLN A 114 4.04 12.28 -18.13
N ASN A 115 5.10 13.02 -17.88
CA ASN A 115 5.33 14.37 -18.40
C ASN A 115 6.06 14.33 -19.75
N GLU A 116 6.08 15.46 -20.46
CA GLU A 116 6.74 15.59 -21.78
C GLU A 116 8.25 15.31 -21.74
N ASP A 117 8.91 15.58 -20.61
CA ASP A 117 10.34 15.32 -20.39
C ASP A 117 10.64 13.86 -20.01
N GLY A 118 9.61 13.02 -19.91
CA GLY A 118 9.70 11.61 -19.54
C GLY A 118 9.69 11.34 -18.03
N SER A 119 9.67 12.38 -17.19
CA SER A 119 9.43 12.22 -15.75
C SER A 119 7.98 11.81 -15.46
N PHE A 120 7.69 11.42 -14.23
CA PHE A 120 6.34 11.08 -13.78
C PHE A 120 5.96 11.97 -12.60
N SER A 121 4.74 12.49 -12.64
CA SER A 121 4.16 13.21 -11.51
C SER A 121 3.66 12.22 -10.46
N GLY A 122 3.69 12.61 -9.17
CA GLY A 122 3.18 11.78 -8.08
C GLY A 122 1.66 11.56 -8.16
N ASP A 123 0.94 12.60 -8.58
CA ASP A 123 -0.50 12.65 -8.73
C ASP A 123 -0.91 13.76 -9.72
N MET A 124 -2.20 14.12 -9.72
CA MET A 124 -2.75 15.17 -10.61
C MET A 124 -2.29 16.61 -10.30
N TRP A 125 -1.61 16.83 -9.17
CA TRP A 125 -1.13 18.15 -8.75
C TRP A 125 0.29 18.45 -9.23
N GLY A 126 0.94 17.48 -9.88
CA GLY A 126 2.12 17.72 -10.73
C GLY A 126 3.44 17.88 -9.96
N GLU A 127 3.53 17.38 -8.73
CA GLU A 127 4.82 17.26 -8.06
C GLU A 127 5.66 16.16 -8.72
N VAL A 128 6.94 16.46 -8.97
CA VAL A 128 7.88 15.60 -9.70
C VAL A 128 9.17 15.49 -8.92
N ASP A 129 9.58 14.25 -8.64
CA ASP A 129 10.89 13.92 -8.10
C ASP A 129 11.30 12.48 -8.49
N THR A 130 12.28 11.92 -7.79
CA THR A 130 12.90 10.61 -8.12
C THR A 130 12.45 9.46 -7.22
N ARG A 131 11.41 9.63 -6.41
CA ARG A 131 10.87 8.58 -5.52
C ARG A 131 10.20 7.44 -6.29
#